data_AF-A0A7X9HUX9-F1
#
_entry.id   AF-A0A7X9HUX9-F1
#
_cell.length_a   1.000
_cell.length_b   1.000
_cell.length_c   1.000
_cell.angle_alpha   90.00
_cell.angle_beta   90.00
_cell.angle_gamma   90.00
#
_symmetry.space_group_name_H-M   'P 1'
#
loop_
_entity.id
_entity.type
_entity.pdbx_description
1 polymer ?
#
loop_
_entity_poly.entity_id
_entity_poly.type
_entity_poly.pdbx_seq_one_letter_code
_entity_poly.pdbx_strand_id
1 'polypeptide(L)'
;MEEATYALIGIAYKEVEEKEKWCIDAKNIADVALLSLEAVGVNEDKAKSGANSKTGKSDAGAVRILLEGKFLFDAIDLEEDFNKYKVIILPDKVRITLELKAKLENFFKNGGKVFATGESGLSDSSSADAGVAVKDSFAIDLGVRWLGENPYKPDYFRPNFDLKNFRNTAFVCYSQGQKVELVDGIELGKREDPYFNRALFSFCSHQHTPNSYRYGGPGMVESSNGIYFAWNLFEEYASKGSIILKDIAIYALEKLLGEKRTLTTNLPAQGIVTLAKQEEDKRYVNHLLYASPVRRGENIEVIEDIIPLYNIKVTVKLPFKAKNVYLAPQNIKLDFTQEDNRVKYIVPQLECHQMVVIEHE
;
A
#
# COMPACT_ATOMS: atom_id res chain seq x y z
N MET A 1 -22.89 4.25 -32.84
CA MET A 1 -23.08 4.83 -31.50
C MET A 1 -23.86 6.12 -31.68
N GLU A 2 -24.73 6.48 -30.74
CA GLU A 2 -25.65 7.61 -30.85
C GLU A 2 -24.93 8.96 -30.60
N GLU A 3 -25.46 10.06 -31.15
CA GLU A 3 -24.79 11.37 -31.20
C GLU A 3 -24.60 11.99 -29.81
N ALA A 4 -25.55 11.84 -28.89
CA ALA A 4 -25.41 12.33 -27.52
C ALA A 4 -24.28 11.62 -26.76
N THR A 5 -24.05 10.32 -27.04
CA THR A 5 -22.88 9.60 -26.50
C THR A 5 -21.57 10.21 -27.02
N TYR A 6 -21.47 10.55 -28.31
CA TYR A 6 -20.28 11.21 -28.85
C TYR A 6 -20.06 12.60 -28.27
N ALA A 7 -21.12 13.37 -28.00
CA ALA A 7 -21.01 14.68 -27.37
C ALA A 7 -20.39 14.59 -25.96
N LEU A 8 -20.81 13.61 -25.15
CA LEU A 8 -20.24 13.37 -23.82
C LEU A 8 -18.76 12.96 -23.88
N ILE A 9 -18.43 12.05 -24.81
CA ILE A 9 -17.05 11.65 -25.06
C ILE A 9 -16.21 12.87 -25.47
N GLY A 10 -16.72 13.72 -26.36
CA GLY A 10 -16.02 14.92 -26.82
C GLY A 10 -15.65 15.90 -25.69
N ILE A 11 -16.53 16.06 -24.69
CA ILE A 11 -16.23 16.90 -23.51
C ILE A 11 -15.02 16.35 -22.75
N ALA A 12 -14.97 15.04 -22.51
CA ALA A 12 -13.84 14.41 -21.82
C ALA A 12 -12.53 14.52 -22.62
N TYR A 13 -12.58 14.31 -23.94
CA TYR A 13 -11.38 14.39 -24.78
C TYR A 13 -10.86 15.81 -24.95
N LYS A 14 -11.71 16.84 -24.90
CA LYS A 14 -11.26 18.24 -24.86
C LYS A 14 -10.38 18.51 -23.64
N GLU A 15 -10.77 17.99 -22.48
CA GLU A 15 -9.97 18.13 -21.25
C GLU A 15 -8.63 17.36 -21.35
N VAL A 16 -8.61 16.22 -22.06
CA VAL A 16 -7.38 15.49 -22.34
C VAL A 16 -6.45 16.30 -23.26
N GLU A 17 -6.98 16.86 -24.36
CA GLU A 17 -6.24 17.71 -25.30
C GLU A 17 -5.60 18.90 -24.59
N GLU A 18 -6.35 19.59 -23.72
CA GLU A 18 -5.84 20.72 -22.94
C GLU A 18 -4.69 20.33 -22.00
N LYS A 19 -4.63 19.07 -21.54
CA LYS A 19 -3.62 18.57 -20.59
C LYS A 19 -2.50 17.79 -21.24
N GLU A 20 -2.63 17.43 -22.52
CA GLU A 20 -1.79 16.48 -23.24
C GLU A 20 -0.29 16.78 -23.09
N LYS A 21 0.06 18.07 -23.18
CA LYS A 21 1.45 18.55 -23.04
C LYS A 21 2.13 18.05 -21.76
N TRP A 22 1.40 17.93 -20.64
CA TRP A 22 1.95 17.50 -19.34
C TRP A 22 1.86 15.99 -19.10
N CYS A 23 1.24 15.25 -20.02
CA CYS A 23 1.02 13.80 -19.92
C CYS A 23 1.89 13.00 -20.90
N ILE A 24 2.25 13.56 -22.06
CA ILE A 24 3.10 12.90 -23.05
C ILE A 24 4.50 12.64 -22.49
N ASP A 25 5.07 11.47 -22.73
CA ASP A 25 6.42 11.07 -22.30
C ASP A 25 6.69 11.19 -20.78
N ALA A 26 5.61 11.26 -19.98
CA ALA A 26 5.70 11.32 -18.54
C ALA A 26 5.99 9.93 -17.96
N LYS A 27 7.00 9.84 -17.10
CA LYS A 27 7.35 8.61 -16.37
C LYS A 27 6.90 8.73 -14.92
N ASN A 28 6.12 7.77 -14.44
CA ASN A 28 5.68 7.75 -13.05
C ASN A 28 6.87 7.62 -12.10
N ILE A 29 6.77 8.32 -10.98
CA ILE A 29 7.67 8.19 -9.84
C ILE A 29 6.95 7.36 -8.79
N ALA A 30 7.60 6.29 -8.33
CA ALA A 30 7.08 5.40 -7.30
C ALA A 30 8.13 5.17 -6.21
N ASP A 31 7.69 5.24 -4.95
CA ASP A 31 8.51 4.88 -3.79
C ASP A 31 8.34 3.40 -3.43
N VAL A 32 7.13 2.88 -3.67
CA VAL A 32 6.69 1.54 -3.25
C VAL A 32 6.33 0.73 -4.49
N ALA A 33 6.66 -0.55 -4.49
CA ALA A 33 6.14 -1.50 -5.46
C ALA A 33 5.24 -2.52 -4.76
N LEU A 34 4.10 -2.84 -5.36
CA LEU A 34 3.25 -3.97 -4.98
C LEU A 34 3.57 -5.14 -5.92
N LEU A 35 4.22 -6.20 -5.39
CA LEU A 35 4.40 -7.43 -6.17
C LEU A 35 3.08 -8.18 -6.21
N SER A 36 2.42 -8.19 -7.38
CA SER A 36 1.10 -8.77 -7.57
C SER A 36 1.08 -10.28 -7.27
N LEU A 37 0.03 -10.76 -6.59
CA LEU A 37 -0.17 -12.19 -6.39
C LEU A 37 -0.32 -12.94 -7.72
N GLU A 38 -0.94 -12.31 -8.73
CA GLU A 38 -1.07 -12.90 -10.07
C GLU A 38 0.30 -13.16 -10.70
N ALA A 39 1.25 -12.23 -10.52
CA ALA A 39 2.60 -12.34 -11.09
C ALA A 39 3.42 -13.49 -10.48
N VAL A 40 3.10 -13.90 -9.25
CA VAL A 40 3.73 -15.06 -8.58
C VAL A 40 2.88 -16.33 -8.71
N GLY A 41 1.88 -16.35 -9.60
CA GLY A 41 1.06 -17.51 -9.91
C GLY A 41 0.00 -17.85 -8.86
N VAL A 42 -0.24 -16.97 -7.88
CA VAL A 42 -1.26 -17.13 -6.86
C VAL A 42 -2.60 -16.62 -7.41
N ASN A 43 -3.42 -17.54 -7.90
CA ASN A 43 -4.79 -17.24 -8.30
C ASN A 43 -5.73 -17.43 -7.11
N GLU A 44 -6.22 -16.36 -6.50
CA GLU A 44 -7.31 -16.47 -5.53
C GLU A 44 -8.59 -16.96 -6.23
N ASP A 45 -9.30 -17.94 -5.64
CA ASP A 45 -10.46 -18.62 -6.22
C ASP A 45 -11.45 -17.67 -6.92
N LYS A 46 -11.38 -17.60 -8.26
CA LYS A 46 -12.34 -16.90 -9.13
C LYS A 46 -13.79 -17.40 -8.94
N ALA A 47 -13.96 -18.57 -8.32
CA ALA A 47 -15.24 -19.27 -8.16
C ALA A 47 -16.13 -18.76 -7.01
N LYS A 48 -15.62 -17.93 -6.08
CA LYS A 48 -16.40 -17.47 -4.90
C LYS A 48 -16.64 -15.96 -4.84
N SER A 49 -16.00 -15.18 -5.69
CA SER A 49 -16.31 -13.75 -5.85
C SER A 49 -17.42 -13.60 -6.88
N GLY A 50 -18.65 -13.35 -6.43
CA GLY A 50 -19.72 -12.91 -7.33
C GLY A 50 -19.26 -11.75 -8.20
N ALA A 51 -19.60 -11.81 -9.49
CA ALA A 51 -19.44 -10.80 -10.54
C ALA A 51 -18.20 -9.85 -10.46
N ASN A 52 -17.27 -10.03 -11.40
CA ASN A 52 -16.33 -9.02 -11.91
C ASN A 52 -15.05 -8.66 -11.11
N SER A 53 -14.71 -9.35 -10.01
CA SER A 53 -13.39 -9.14 -9.38
C SER A 53 -12.28 -9.81 -10.22
N LYS A 54 -11.69 -9.07 -11.17
CA LYS A 54 -10.51 -9.53 -11.93
C LYS A 54 -9.23 -9.54 -11.11
N THR A 55 -9.23 -8.93 -9.92
CA THR A 55 -8.07 -8.77 -9.03
C THR A 55 -8.28 -9.55 -7.72
N GLY A 56 -7.22 -10.15 -7.18
CA GLY A 56 -7.24 -10.79 -5.85
C GLY A 56 -7.53 -9.79 -4.73
N LYS A 57 -8.11 -10.25 -3.62
CA LYS A 57 -8.45 -9.40 -2.47
C LYS A 57 -7.22 -8.79 -1.82
N SER A 58 -6.13 -9.54 -1.74
CA SER A 58 -4.87 -9.07 -1.16
C SER A 58 -4.30 -7.88 -1.96
N ASP A 59 -4.19 -8.01 -3.28
CA ASP A 59 -3.73 -6.91 -4.15
C ASP A 59 -4.68 -5.70 -4.08
N ALA A 60 -5.99 -5.93 -4.15
CA ALA A 60 -6.99 -4.87 -4.05
C ALA A 60 -6.92 -4.13 -2.70
N GLY A 61 -6.69 -4.85 -1.61
CA GLY A 61 -6.51 -4.28 -0.28
C GLY A 61 -5.25 -3.42 -0.19
N ALA A 62 -4.13 -3.91 -0.73
CA ALA A 62 -2.87 -3.17 -0.78
C ALA A 62 -3.01 -1.87 -1.58
N VAL A 63 -3.61 -1.93 -2.78
CA VAL A 63 -3.87 -0.74 -3.61
C VAL A 63 -4.72 0.29 -2.88
N ARG A 64 -5.81 -0.13 -2.23
CA ARG A 64 -6.67 0.79 -1.47
C ARG A 64 -5.90 1.48 -0.33
N ILE A 65 -5.12 0.72 0.46
CA ILE A 65 -4.29 1.28 1.53
C ILE A 65 -3.24 2.25 0.98
N LEU A 66 -2.59 1.92 -0.14
CA LEU A 66 -1.57 2.78 -0.76
C LEU A 66 -2.17 4.10 -1.25
N LEU A 67 -3.33 4.06 -1.92
CA LEU A 67 -4.07 5.23 -2.36
C LEU A 67 -4.54 6.08 -1.16
N GLU A 68 -5.11 5.44 -0.13
CA GLU A 68 -5.56 6.14 1.08
C GLU A 68 -4.41 6.79 1.85
N GLY A 69 -3.26 6.09 1.95
CA GLY A 69 -2.04 6.56 2.60
C GLY A 69 -1.22 7.56 1.77
N LYS A 70 -1.64 7.86 0.53
CA LYS A 70 -0.97 8.80 -0.38
C LYS A 70 0.48 8.40 -0.65
N PHE A 71 0.69 7.11 -0.88
CA PHE A 71 1.98 6.59 -1.32
C PHE A 71 2.06 6.60 -2.84
N LEU A 72 3.23 6.94 -3.36
CA LEU A 72 3.52 6.78 -4.78
C LEU A 72 3.94 5.33 -5.03
N PHE A 73 3.23 4.62 -5.90
CA PHE A 73 3.48 3.19 -6.10
C PHE A 73 3.19 2.71 -7.53
N ASP A 74 3.82 1.59 -7.87
CA ASP A 74 3.49 0.76 -9.03
C ASP A 74 3.01 -0.63 -8.58
N ALA A 75 2.16 -1.27 -9.38
CA ALA A 75 1.90 -2.70 -9.29
C ALA A 75 2.82 -3.40 -10.31
N ILE A 76 3.62 -4.36 -9.85
CA ILE A 76 4.73 -4.93 -10.63
C ILE A 76 4.64 -6.45 -10.70
N ASP A 77 5.36 -7.02 -11.66
CA ASP A 77 5.57 -8.46 -11.83
C ASP A 77 7.02 -8.88 -11.52
N LEU A 78 7.36 -10.12 -11.90
CA LEU A 78 8.69 -10.69 -11.72
C LEU A 78 9.71 -10.23 -12.77
N GLU A 79 9.32 -9.51 -13.82
CA GLU A 79 10.24 -8.98 -14.83
C GLU A 79 10.76 -7.59 -14.44
N GLU A 80 10.04 -6.87 -13.60
CA GLU A 80 10.36 -5.50 -13.18
C GLU A 80 11.71 -5.39 -12.43
N ASP A 81 12.41 -4.27 -12.58
CA ASP A 81 13.62 -3.97 -11.81
C ASP A 81 13.27 -3.44 -10.42
N PHE A 82 13.46 -4.29 -9.41
CA PHE A 82 13.14 -4.01 -8.02
C PHE A 82 13.93 -2.82 -7.45
N ASN A 83 15.11 -2.51 -8.01
CA ASN A 83 15.97 -1.43 -7.50
C ASN A 83 15.45 -0.02 -7.81
N LYS A 84 14.40 0.11 -8.63
CA LYS A 84 13.70 1.40 -8.84
C LYS A 84 12.93 1.85 -7.60
N TYR A 85 12.59 0.91 -6.71
CA TYR A 85 11.74 1.15 -5.56
C TYR A 85 12.55 1.25 -4.26
N LYS A 86 11.93 1.80 -3.23
CA LYS A 86 12.51 1.86 -1.87
C LYS A 86 11.95 0.74 -1.00
N VAL A 87 10.67 0.42 -1.21
CA VAL A 87 9.96 -0.64 -0.49
C VAL A 87 9.21 -1.52 -1.48
N ILE A 88 9.25 -2.84 -1.30
CA ILE A 88 8.39 -3.79 -2.01
C ILE A 88 7.40 -4.42 -1.02
N ILE A 89 6.12 -4.33 -1.32
CA ILE A 89 5.07 -5.03 -0.58
C ILE A 89 4.95 -6.45 -1.13
N LEU A 90 5.01 -7.42 -0.22
CA LEU A 90 4.72 -8.83 -0.47
C LEU A 90 3.36 -9.14 0.17
N PRO A 91 2.24 -9.03 -0.57
CA PRO A 91 0.91 -9.04 0.01
C PRO A 91 0.45 -10.45 0.39
N ASP A 92 0.39 -10.73 1.69
CA ASP A 92 -0.27 -11.85 2.37
C ASP A 92 0.19 -13.29 2.04
N LYS A 93 0.50 -13.63 0.78
CA LYS A 93 0.63 -15.01 0.28
C LYS A 93 1.80 -15.21 -0.70
N VAL A 94 2.75 -14.28 -0.76
CA VAL A 94 3.88 -14.37 -1.70
C VAL A 94 4.92 -15.37 -1.19
N ARG A 95 4.88 -16.60 -1.72
CA ARG A 95 5.92 -17.60 -1.46
C ARG A 95 7.13 -17.39 -2.37
N ILE A 96 8.31 -17.57 -1.79
CA ILE A 96 9.58 -17.21 -2.39
C ILE A 96 10.18 -18.41 -3.11
N THR A 97 10.30 -18.27 -4.43
CA THR A 97 11.07 -19.18 -5.28
C THR A 97 12.56 -18.84 -5.24
N LEU A 98 13.41 -19.70 -5.80
CA LEU A 98 14.85 -19.43 -5.92
C LEU A 98 15.16 -18.16 -6.73
N GLU A 99 14.42 -17.92 -7.80
CA GLU A 99 14.56 -16.73 -8.64
C GLU A 99 14.15 -15.46 -7.89
N LEU A 100 12.99 -15.47 -7.25
CA LEU A 100 12.51 -14.33 -6.47
C LEU A 100 13.44 -14.04 -5.29
N LYS A 101 13.98 -15.07 -4.64
CA LYS A 101 14.98 -14.92 -3.57
C LYS A 101 16.20 -14.15 -4.06
N ALA A 102 16.76 -14.54 -5.21
CA ALA A 102 17.94 -13.86 -5.77
C ALA A 102 17.66 -12.38 -6.09
N LYS A 103 16.48 -12.07 -6.65
CA LYS A 103 16.06 -10.68 -6.90
C LYS A 103 15.95 -9.87 -5.60
N LEU A 104 15.30 -10.43 -4.58
CA LEU A 104 15.12 -9.77 -3.29
C LEU A 104 16.45 -9.58 -2.54
N GLU A 105 17.35 -10.56 -2.59
CA GLU A 105 18.69 -10.42 -1.99
C GLU A 105 19.51 -9.29 -2.66
N ASN A 106 19.43 -9.15 -3.99
CA ASN A 106 20.03 -8.02 -4.69
C ASN A 106 19.40 -6.69 -4.26
N PHE A 107 18.08 -6.65 -4.15
CA PHE A 107 17.34 -5.48 -3.70
C PHE A 107 17.73 -5.05 -2.26
N PHE A 108 17.88 -6.00 -1.34
CA PHE A 108 18.33 -5.73 0.02
C PHE A 108 19.77 -5.20 0.07
N LYS A 109 20.67 -5.74 -0.76
CA LYS A 109 22.05 -5.25 -0.87
C LYS A 109 22.12 -3.78 -1.32
N ASN A 110 21.16 -3.35 -2.16
CA ASN A 110 21.02 -1.95 -2.58
C ASN A 110 20.22 -1.08 -1.59
N GLY A 111 19.92 -1.60 -0.40
CA GLY A 111 19.25 -0.86 0.67
C GLY A 111 17.72 -0.79 0.55
N GLY A 112 17.14 -1.56 -0.38
CA GLY A 112 15.71 -1.79 -0.48
C GLY A 112 15.17 -2.55 0.73
N LYS A 113 13.86 -2.42 0.98
CA LYS A 113 13.18 -3.09 2.10
C LYS A 113 11.89 -3.75 1.65
N VAL A 114 11.44 -4.79 2.36
CA VAL A 114 10.12 -5.38 2.13
C VAL A 114 9.14 -5.04 3.23
N PHE A 115 7.86 -4.96 2.88
CA PHE A 115 6.76 -5.11 3.82
C PHE A 115 6.01 -6.40 3.50
N ALA A 116 6.21 -7.43 4.31
CA ALA A 116 5.63 -8.75 4.11
C ALA A 116 4.54 -9.02 5.13
N THR A 117 3.43 -9.61 4.69
CA THR A 117 2.29 -9.93 5.55
C THR A 117 1.88 -11.40 5.39
N GLY A 118 1.27 -12.00 6.42
CA GLY A 118 0.75 -13.36 6.34
C GLY A 118 1.84 -14.40 6.07
N GLU A 119 1.65 -15.21 5.03
CA GLU A 119 2.59 -16.22 4.56
C GLU A 119 3.71 -15.66 3.66
N SER A 120 3.64 -14.38 3.30
CA SER A 120 4.63 -13.78 2.40
C SER A 120 6.04 -13.87 2.97
N GLY A 121 6.98 -14.39 2.18
CA GLY A 121 8.37 -14.62 2.58
C GLY A 121 8.69 -16.09 2.88
N LEU A 122 7.70 -16.96 3.04
CA LEU A 122 7.91 -18.41 3.18
C LEU A 122 8.42 -19.03 1.88
N SER A 123 9.23 -20.08 1.98
CA SER A 123 9.70 -20.86 0.84
C SER A 123 8.54 -21.51 0.09
N ASP A 124 8.65 -21.57 -1.24
CA ASP A 124 7.78 -22.43 -2.04
C ASP A 124 8.19 -23.91 -1.93
N SER A 125 7.37 -24.81 -2.48
CA SER A 125 7.69 -26.26 -2.47
C SER A 125 8.95 -26.58 -3.28
N SER A 126 9.21 -25.86 -4.38
CA SER A 126 10.34 -26.16 -5.26
C SER A 126 11.70 -25.84 -4.62
N SER A 127 11.78 -24.77 -3.82
CA SER A 127 12.98 -24.41 -3.06
C SER A 127 13.24 -25.37 -1.89
N ALA A 128 12.19 -25.98 -1.33
CA ALA A 128 12.31 -27.00 -0.30
C ALA A 128 12.88 -28.31 -0.86
N ASP A 129 12.39 -28.77 -2.02
CA ASP A 129 12.84 -30.01 -2.66
C ASP A 129 14.30 -29.92 -3.16
N ALA A 130 14.77 -28.71 -3.48
CA ALA A 130 16.17 -28.46 -3.86
C ALA A 130 17.15 -28.44 -2.67
N GLY A 131 16.67 -28.64 -1.43
CA GLY A 131 17.51 -28.59 -0.22
C GLY A 131 18.03 -27.20 0.14
N VAL A 132 17.48 -26.15 -0.48
CA VAL A 132 17.94 -24.75 -0.32
C VAL A 132 17.22 -24.05 0.84
N ALA A 133 16.00 -24.49 1.16
CA ALA A 133 15.23 -24.04 2.31
C ALA A 133 14.57 -25.23 3.01
N VAL A 134 14.32 -25.11 4.32
CA VAL A 134 13.43 -26.05 5.00
C VAL A 134 12.01 -25.74 4.53
N LYS A 135 11.24 -26.76 4.15
CA LYS A 135 9.83 -26.58 3.78
C LYS A 135 9.09 -25.79 4.86
N ASP A 136 8.32 -24.79 4.44
CA ASP A 136 7.57 -23.89 5.31
C ASP A 136 8.47 -23.13 6.31
N SER A 137 9.61 -22.61 5.83
CA SER A 137 10.44 -21.64 6.55
C SER A 137 10.57 -20.34 5.76
N PHE A 138 10.88 -19.23 6.43
CA PHE A 138 11.14 -17.97 5.73
C PHE A 138 12.40 -18.10 4.87
N ALA A 139 12.27 -17.85 3.56
CA ALA A 139 13.37 -17.92 2.59
C ALA A 139 14.20 -16.63 2.54
N ILE A 140 13.68 -15.55 3.12
CA ILE A 140 14.32 -14.25 3.31
C ILE A 140 14.34 -13.90 4.80
N ASP A 141 15.35 -13.16 5.23
CA ASP A 141 15.47 -12.78 6.63
C ASP A 141 14.52 -11.63 6.99
N LEU A 142 13.49 -11.95 7.77
CA LEU A 142 12.50 -11.04 8.32
C LEU A 142 12.59 -10.92 9.86
N GLY A 143 13.70 -11.34 10.46
CA GLY A 143 13.93 -11.29 11.91
C GLY A 143 13.09 -12.29 12.72
N VAL A 144 12.44 -13.23 12.04
CA VAL A 144 11.52 -14.21 12.63
C VAL A 144 11.69 -15.60 12.05
N ARG A 145 11.31 -16.62 12.82
CA ARG A 145 11.19 -18.00 12.35
C ARG A 145 9.72 -18.45 12.40
N TRP A 146 9.25 -19.10 11.35
CA TRP A 146 7.91 -19.65 11.30
C TRP A 146 7.79 -20.93 12.13
N LEU A 147 6.73 -21.01 12.93
CA LEU A 147 6.42 -22.15 13.81
C LEU A 147 5.17 -22.91 13.37
N GLY A 148 4.41 -22.37 12.41
CA GLY A 148 3.14 -22.93 11.96
C GLY A 148 2.09 -21.87 11.74
N GLU A 149 0.94 -22.29 11.22
CA GLU A 149 -0.26 -21.46 11.25
C GLU A 149 -0.66 -21.15 12.71
N ASN A 150 -1.22 -19.96 12.93
CA ASN A 150 -1.77 -19.63 14.22
C ASN A 150 -2.97 -20.55 14.55
N PRO A 151 -2.95 -21.27 15.68
CA PRO A 151 -4.11 -22.06 16.08
C PRO A 151 -5.34 -21.21 16.39
N TYR A 152 -5.21 -19.90 16.68
CA TYR A 152 -6.33 -19.02 17.02
C TYR A 152 -6.84 -18.20 15.83
N LYS A 153 -8.17 -18.14 15.66
CA LYS A 153 -8.85 -17.32 14.65
C LYS A 153 -10.28 -16.95 15.10
N PRO A 154 -10.59 -15.67 15.34
CA PRO A 154 -9.69 -14.51 15.26
C PRO A 154 -8.62 -14.52 16.37
N ASP A 155 -7.63 -13.64 16.23
CA ASP A 155 -6.58 -13.38 17.22
C ASP A 155 -6.43 -11.87 17.45
N TYR A 156 -5.51 -11.42 18.29
CA TYR A 156 -5.32 -9.99 18.57
C TYR A 156 -3.89 -9.50 18.33
N PHE A 157 -3.76 -8.32 17.73
CA PHE A 157 -2.52 -7.57 17.61
C PHE A 157 -2.47 -6.42 18.62
N ARG A 158 -1.45 -6.41 19.47
CA ARG A 158 -1.14 -5.32 20.40
C ARG A 158 0.11 -4.57 19.92
N PRO A 159 -0.02 -3.37 19.32
CA PRO A 159 1.13 -2.60 18.86
C PRO A 159 1.95 -2.04 20.03
N ASN A 160 3.27 -2.04 19.86
CA ASN A 160 4.24 -1.34 20.74
C ASN A 160 4.45 0.12 20.32
N PHE A 161 3.55 0.65 19.49
CA PHE A 161 3.52 2.02 18.97
C PHE A 161 2.09 2.56 19.00
N ASP A 162 1.95 3.88 18.91
CA ASP A 162 0.65 4.53 18.92
C ASP A 162 0.10 4.67 17.50
N LEU A 163 -1.19 4.37 17.35
CA LEU A 163 -1.95 4.64 16.14
C LEU A 163 -2.64 5.99 16.28
N LYS A 164 -2.55 6.84 15.24
CA LYS A 164 -3.01 8.24 15.28
C LYS A 164 -4.44 8.43 15.80
N ASN A 165 -5.35 7.52 15.46
CA ASN A 165 -6.78 7.66 15.74
C ASN A 165 -7.29 6.72 16.85
N PHE A 166 -6.43 5.90 17.45
CA PHE A 166 -6.83 4.86 18.38
C PHE A 166 -6.01 4.88 19.66
N ARG A 167 -6.66 4.59 20.79
CA ARG A 167 -5.93 4.31 22.03
C ARG A 167 -5.16 3.01 21.85
N ASN A 168 -3.94 2.97 22.38
CA ASN A 168 -3.14 1.76 22.35
C ASN A 168 -3.85 0.63 23.12
N THR A 169 -4.36 -0.35 22.38
CA THR A 169 -5.05 -1.54 22.88
C THR A 169 -4.73 -2.72 21.97
N ALA A 170 -5.11 -3.93 22.37
CA ALA A 170 -5.11 -5.07 21.46
C ALA A 170 -6.30 -4.97 20.51
N PHE A 171 -6.05 -5.17 19.23
CA PHE A 171 -7.04 -5.08 18.17
C PHE A 171 -7.26 -6.45 17.55
N VAL A 172 -8.52 -6.80 17.30
CA VAL A 172 -8.86 -8.09 16.70
C VAL A 172 -8.40 -8.14 15.24
N CYS A 173 -7.73 -9.24 14.87
CA CYS A 173 -7.39 -9.62 13.51
C CYS A 173 -8.17 -10.89 13.16
N TYR A 174 -8.95 -10.83 12.09
CA TYR A 174 -9.90 -11.89 11.72
C TYR A 174 -9.36 -12.89 10.70
N SER A 175 -8.37 -12.51 9.91
CA SER A 175 -7.73 -13.38 8.95
C SER A 175 -6.88 -14.44 9.64
N GLN A 176 -6.47 -15.46 8.87
CA GLN A 176 -5.57 -16.48 9.38
C GLN A 176 -4.23 -15.81 9.73
N GLY A 177 -3.79 -15.98 10.98
CA GLY A 177 -2.48 -15.54 11.42
C GLY A 177 -1.44 -16.63 11.25
N GLN A 178 -0.18 -16.23 11.30
CA GLN A 178 0.98 -17.09 11.39
C GLN A 178 1.51 -17.07 12.81
N LYS A 179 2.04 -18.20 13.27
CA LYS A 179 2.79 -18.29 14.51
C LYS A 179 4.26 -18.20 14.18
N VAL A 180 4.91 -17.18 14.70
CA VAL A 180 6.33 -16.94 14.53
C VAL A 180 7.00 -16.79 15.88
N GLU A 181 8.31 -16.97 15.91
CA GLU A 181 9.17 -16.57 17.02
C GLU A 181 10.15 -15.51 16.57
N LEU A 182 10.53 -14.65 17.51
CA LEU A 182 11.55 -13.63 17.30
C LEU A 182 12.93 -14.28 17.27
N VAL A 183 13.77 -13.89 16.32
CA VAL A 183 15.16 -14.34 16.23
C VAL A 183 16.10 -13.18 16.58
N ASP A 184 16.23 -12.21 15.69
CA ASP A 184 17.14 -11.06 15.82
C ASP A 184 16.49 -9.73 15.37
N GLY A 185 15.19 -9.74 15.06
CA GLY A 185 14.41 -8.54 14.77
C GLY A 185 14.00 -7.75 16.01
N ILE A 186 13.36 -6.60 15.78
CA ILE A 186 12.74 -5.75 16.80
C ILE A 186 11.24 -5.98 16.76
N GLU A 187 10.66 -6.43 17.87
CA GLU A 187 9.21 -6.59 17.99
C GLU A 187 8.50 -5.22 18.05
N LEU A 188 7.75 -4.91 16.99
CA LEU A 188 6.92 -3.70 16.89
C LEU A 188 5.52 -3.91 17.46
N GLY A 189 5.13 -5.15 17.74
CA GLY A 189 3.89 -5.47 18.42
C GLY A 189 3.73 -6.97 18.55
N LYS A 190 2.96 -7.36 19.54
CA LYS A 190 2.79 -8.76 19.94
C LYS A 190 1.40 -9.28 19.58
N ARG A 191 1.31 -10.60 19.48
CA ARG A 191 0.07 -11.35 19.52
C ARG A 191 -0.41 -11.48 20.95
N GLU A 192 -1.71 -11.30 21.16
CA GLU A 192 -2.36 -11.64 22.42
C GLU A 192 -3.46 -12.67 22.16
N ASP A 193 -3.30 -13.89 22.67
CA ASP A 193 -4.20 -15.00 22.34
C ASP A 193 -5.61 -14.77 22.91
N PRO A 194 -6.70 -15.22 22.24
CA PRO A 194 -8.01 -15.35 22.88
C PRO A 194 -7.99 -16.46 23.94
N TYR A 195 -8.98 -16.48 24.85
CA TYR A 195 -9.13 -17.61 25.80
C TYR A 195 -9.32 -18.97 25.10
N PHE A 196 -10.02 -18.98 23.95
CA PHE A 196 -10.27 -20.17 23.13
C PHE A 196 -10.83 -19.77 21.76
N ASN A 197 -10.69 -20.64 20.76
CA ASN A 197 -11.51 -20.52 19.55
C ASN A 197 -12.95 -20.91 19.84
N ARG A 198 -13.90 -20.11 19.34
CA ARG A 198 -15.30 -20.48 19.39
C ARG A 198 -15.50 -21.79 18.61
N ALA A 199 -16.13 -22.75 19.27
CA ALA A 199 -16.47 -24.06 18.72
C ALA A 199 -17.83 -24.49 19.27
N LEU A 200 -18.40 -25.60 18.77
CA LEU A 200 -19.72 -26.08 19.19
C LEU A 200 -19.86 -26.21 20.72
N PHE A 201 -18.78 -26.60 21.39
CA PHE A 201 -18.73 -26.78 22.86
C PHE A 201 -17.90 -25.70 23.59
N SER A 202 -17.44 -24.68 22.89
CA SER A 202 -16.67 -23.56 23.45
C SER A 202 -17.33 -22.24 23.04
N PHE A 203 -18.30 -21.79 23.85
CA PHE A 203 -19.18 -20.68 23.51
C PHE A 203 -18.79 -19.36 24.19
N CYS A 204 -18.99 -18.27 23.46
CA CYS A 204 -19.00 -16.90 23.96
C CYS A 204 -20.21 -16.19 23.31
N SER A 205 -20.92 -15.37 24.08
CA SER A 205 -22.08 -14.59 23.58
C SER A 205 -21.70 -13.43 22.67
N HIS A 206 -20.42 -13.07 22.61
CA HIS A 206 -19.90 -12.02 21.74
C HIS A 206 -19.44 -12.57 20.38
N GLN A 207 -19.23 -11.67 19.41
CA GLN A 207 -18.78 -12.05 18.08
C GLN A 207 -17.44 -12.80 18.11
N HIS A 208 -16.54 -12.45 19.04
CA HIS A 208 -15.24 -13.09 19.25
C HIS A 208 -15.02 -13.44 20.73
N THR A 209 -14.22 -14.47 20.98
CA THR A 209 -13.77 -14.80 22.34
C THR A 209 -12.84 -13.70 22.84
N PRO A 210 -13.01 -13.17 24.07
CA PRO A 210 -12.18 -12.10 24.60
C PRO A 210 -10.68 -12.43 24.55
N ASN A 211 -9.88 -11.38 24.42
CA ASN A 211 -8.43 -11.42 24.56
C ASN A 211 -8.04 -11.89 25.99
N SER A 212 -7.12 -12.84 26.08
CA SER A 212 -6.61 -13.36 27.35
C SER A 212 -5.40 -12.58 27.90
N TYR A 213 -4.87 -11.62 27.14
CA TYR A 213 -3.63 -10.88 27.39
C TYR A 213 -2.36 -11.75 27.40
N ARG A 214 -2.50 -13.05 27.13
CA ARG A 214 -1.37 -13.98 27.05
C ARG A 214 -0.54 -13.66 25.81
N TYR A 215 0.77 -13.49 26.00
CA TYR A 215 1.70 -13.32 24.90
C TYR A 215 1.69 -14.56 23.98
N GLY A 216 1.22 -14.37 22.75
CA GLY A 216 1.10 -15.40 21.71
C GLY A 216 2.31 -15.48 20.77
N GLY A 217 3.31 -14.61 20.97
CA GLY A 217 4.47 -14.42 20.08
C GLY A 217 4.46 -13.05 19.38
N PRO A 218 5.44 -12.76 18.53
CA PRO A 218 5.47 -11.52 17.76
C PRO A 218 4.31 -11.44 16.75
N GLY A 219 3.69 -10.28 16.65
CA GLY A 219 2.67 -9.96 15.65
C GLY A 219 3.17 -9.05 14.53
N MET A 220 4.19 -8.23 14.82
CA MET A 220 4.87 -7.38 13.86
C MET A 220 6.34 -7.24 14.25
N VAL A 221 7.25 -7.44 13.29
CA VAL A 221 8.70 -7.44 13.53
C VAL A 221 9.41 -6.62 12.46
N GLU A 222 10.37 -5.79 12.87
CA GLU A 222 11.31 -5.08 11.99
C GLU A 222 12.66 -5.81 11.98
N SER A 223 13.17 -6.12 10.80
CA SER A 223 14.51 -6.67 10.58
C SER A 223 15.37 -5.70 9.76
N SER A 224 16.61 -6.11 9.47
CA SER A 224 17.45 -5.37 8.53
C SER A 224 16.91 -5.36 7.09
N ASN A 225 15.99 -6.24 6.70
CA ASN A 225 15.48 -6.31 5.33
C ASN A 225 14.05 -5.79 5.20
N GLY A 226 13.35 -5.50 6.29
CA GLY A 226 11.97 -5.03 6.17
C GLY A 226 11.16 -5.15 7.45
N ILE A 227 9.84 -5.11 7.26
CA ILE A 227 8.87 -5.37 8.32
C ILE A 227 8.00 -6.56 7.92
N TYR A 228 7.77 -7.44 8.88
CA TYR A 228 6.83 -8.55 8.77
C TYR A 228 5.61 -8.32 9.67
N PHE A 229 4.40 -8.66 9.19
CA PHE A 229 3.17 -8.68 9.97
C PHE A 229 2.47 -10.03 9.86
N ALA A 230 2.08 -10.62 10.99
CA ALA A 230 1.75 -12.04 11.08
C ALA A 230 0.40 -12.46 10.47
N TRP A 231 -0.42 -11.55 9.94
CA TRP A 231 -1.75 -11.87 9.40
C TRP A 231 -1.90 -11.44 7.94
N ASN A 232 -2.90 -12.00 7.25
CA ASN A 232 -3.31 -11.53 5.93
C ASN A 232 -3.99 -10.16 6.08
N LEU A 233 -3.18 -9.11 6.10
CA LEU A 233 -3.59 -7.73 6.37
C LEU A 233 -4.43 -7.19 5.22
N PHE A 234 -3.96 -7.37 3.99
CA PHE A 234 -4.54 -6.73 2.83
C PHE A 234 -5.86 -7.40 2.42
N GLU A 235 -5.93 -8.73 2.44
CA GLU A 235 -7.15 -9.51 2.23
C GLU A 235 -8.24 -9.11 3.24
N GLU A 236 -7.87 -8.96 4.52
CA GLU A 236 -8.81 -8.54 5.55
C GLU A 236 -9.27 -7.10 5.32
N TYR A 237 -8.36 -6.19 4.95
CA TYR A 237 -8.76 -4.82 4.63
C TYR A 237 -9.75 -4.79 3.46
N ALA A 238 -9.48 -5.53 2.39
CA ALA A 238 -10.34 -5.57 1.21
C ALA A 238 -11.74 -6.13 1.51
N SER A 239 -11.83 -7.09 2.43
CA SER A 239 -13.08 -7.79 2.76
C SER A 239 -13.86 -7.19 3.93
N LYS A 240 -13.18 -6.53 4.88
CA LYS A 240 -13.78 -6.02 6.12
C LYS A 240 -13.64 -4.51 6.34
N GLY A 241 -12.79 -3.83 5.57
CA GLY A 241 -12.55 -2.38 5.74
C GLY A 241 -11.93 -2.02 7.10
N SER A 242 -11.07 -2.89 7.64
CA SER A 242 -10.48 -2.67 8.98
C SER A 242 -9.56 -1.44 8.98
N ILE A 243 -10.06 -0.32 9.50
CA ILE A 243 -9.30 0.93 9.64
C ILE A 243 -8.02 0.77 10.47
N ILE A 244 -8.03 -0.14 11.44
CA ILE A 244 -6.86 -0.43 12.28
C ILE A 244 -5.75 -1.07 11.44
N LEU A 245 -6.09 -2.05 10.60
CA LEU A 245 -5.12 -2.71 9.72
C LEU A 245 -4.54 -1.75 8.68
N LYS A 246 -5.38 -0.83 8.17
CA LYS A 246 -4.89 0.28 7.34
C LYS A 246 -3.86 1.13 8.08
N ASP A 247 -4.19 1.61 9.28
CA ASP A 247 -3.29 2.49 10.04
C ASP A 247 -1.97 1.76 10.41
N ILE A 248 -2.01 0.45 10.67
CA ILE A 248 -0.82 -0.40 10.87
C ILE A 248 0.04 -0.48 9.61
N ALA A 249 -0.56 -0.71 8.44
CA ALA A 249 0.17 -0.76 7.18
C ALA A 249 0.77 0.61 6.81
N ILE A 250 0.03 1.70 7.04
CA ILE A 250 0.55 3.06 6.86
C ILE A 250 1.75 3.28 7.78
N TYR A 251 1.66 2.91 9.05
CA TYR A 251 2.79 3.01 9.99
C TYR A 251 4.01 2.22 9.49
N ALA A 252 3.81 0.98 9.03
CA ALA A 252 4.90 0.15 8.48
C ALA A 252 5.60 0.84 7.31
N LEU A 253 4.83 1.34 6.34
CA LEU A 253 5.35 2.00 5.14
C LEU A 253 6.03 3.33 5.46
N GLU A 254 5.46 4.15 6.36
CA GLU A 254 6.08 5.39 6.80
C GLU A 254 7.40 5.15 7.52
N LYS A 255 7.47 4.11 8.35
CA LYS A 255 8.70 3.70 9.03
C LYS A 255 9.76 3.18 8.07
N LEU A 256 9.38 2.36 7.09
CA LEU A 256 10.30 1.82 6.08
C LEU A 256 10.83 2.89 5.11
N LEU A 257 9.98 3.83 4.69
CA LEU A 257 10.36 4.92 3.81
C LEU A 257 11.15 6.01 4.55
N GLY A 258 10.73 6.36 5.76
CA GLY A 258 11.31 7.44 6.55
C GLY A 258 11.53 8.72 5.74
N GLU A 259 12.71 9.32 5.88
CA GLU A 259 13.12 10.51 5.13
C GLU A 259 13.22 10.31 3.61
N LYS A 260 13.18 9.06 3.13
CA LYS A 260 13.24 8.76 1.69
C LYS A 260 11.87 8.92 1.00
N ARG A 261 10.76 9.09 1.74
CA ARG A 261 9.44 9.33 1.15
C ARG A 261 9.46 10.57 0.25
N THR A 262 9.06 10.39 -1.01
CA THR A 262 9.13 11.40 -2.06
C THR A 262 8.01 12.43 -1.93
N LEU A 263 6.79 12.00 -1.61
CA LEU A 263 5.64 12.90 -1.56
C LEU A 263 4.81 12.72 -0.28
N THR A 264 4.37 13.84 0.28
CA THR A 264 3.37 13.89 1.36
C THR A 264 2.32 14.97 1.05
N THR A 265 1.08 14.72 1.48
CA THR A 265 -0.04 15.65 1.27
C THR A 265 -1.10 15.48 2.35
N ASN A 266 -1.93 16.51 2.56
CA ASN A 266 -3.10 16.46 3.43
C ASN A 266 -4.40 16.10 2.69
N LEU A 267 -4.32 15.56 1.46
CA LEU A 267 -5.51 15.04 0.77
C LEU A 267 -6.26 14.04 1.66
N PRO A 268 -7.61 14.06 1.65
CA PRO A 268 -8.42 13.11 2.41
C PRO A 268 -8.24 11.68 1.89
N ALA A 269 -8.77 10.69 2.61
CA ALA A 269 -8.58 9.26 2.31
C ALA A 269 -8.90 8.91 0.84
N GLN A 270 -10.00 9.43 0.28
CA GLN A 270 -10.38 9.18 -1.12
C GLN A 270 -9.64 10.06 -2.15
N GLY A 271 -8.81 10.99 -1.71
CA GLY A 271 -7.94 11.72 -2.61
C GLY A 271 -6.86 10.81 -3.20
N ILE A 272 -6.51 11.04 -4.45
CA ILE A 272 -5.44 10.33 -5.15
C ILE A 272 -4.36 11.35 -5.50
N VAL A 273 -3.10 10.93 -5.35
CA VAL A 273 -1.94 11.73 -5.71
C VAL A 273 -0.96 10.88 -6.49
N THR A 274 -0.47 11.39 -7.61
CA THR A 274 0.60 10.78 -8.40
C THR A 274 1.62 11.84 -8.77
N LEU A 275 2.86 11.41 -9.00
CA LEU A 275 3.94 12.28 -9.44
C LEU A 275 4.59 11.64 -10.66
N ALA A 276 4.65 12.37 -11.76
CA ALA A 276 5.36 11.96 -12.95
C ALA A 276 6.48 12.93 -13.28
N LYS A 277 7.46 12.47 -14.05
CA LYS A 277 8.59 13.26 -14.54
C LYS A 277 8.60 13.28 -16.06
N GLN A 278 8.79 14.46 -16.63
CA GLN A 278 9.10 14.67 -18.04
C GLN A 278 10.54 15.16 -18.13
N GLU A 279 11.45 14.27 -18.55
CA GLU A 279 12.89 14.53 -18.57
C GLU A 279 13.26 15.65 -19.56
N GLU A 280 12.74 15.57 -20.79
CA GLU A 280 13.05 16.53 -21.86
C GLU A 280 12.54 17.95 -21.53
N ASP A 281 11.37 18.04 -20.91
CA ASP A 281 10.79 19.31 -20.45
C ASP A 281 11.33 19.77 -19.09
N LYS A 282 12.22 19.00 -18.45
CA LYS A 282 12.83 19.32 -17.15
C LYS A 282 11.82 19.67 -16.06
N ARG A 283 10.79 18.84 -15.93
CA ARG A 283 9.72 19.10 -14.98
C ARG A 283 9.11 17.84 -14.38
N TYR A 284 8.50 18.04 -13.23
CA TYR A 284 7.63 17.07 -12.59
C TYR A 284 6.19 17.55 -12.65
N VAL A 285 5.25 16.61 -12.78
CA VAL A 285 3.82 16.89 -12.80
C VAL A 285 3.19 16.11 -11.66
N ASN A 286 2.72 16.82 -10.64
CA ASN A 286 1.95 16.25 -9.54
C ASN A 286 0.46 16.32 -9.89
N HIS A 287 -0.19 15.16 -10.02
CA HIS A 287 -1.63 15.09 -10.21
C HIS A 287 -2.30 14.91 -8.85
N LEU A 288 -3.27 15.78 -8.56
CA LEU A 288 -4.15 15.69 -7.42
C LEU A 288 -5.56 15.42 -7.93
N LEU A 289 -6.21 14.41 -7.38
CA LEU A 289 -7.57 14.05 -7.74
C LEU A 289 -8.39 13.84 -6.46
N TYR A 290 -9.60 14.38 -6.43
CA TYR A 290 -10.60 14.10 -5.42
C TYR A 290 -11.98 14.08 -6.07
N ALA A 291 -12.52 12.88 -6.23
CA ALA A 291 -13.90 12.66 -6.61
C ALA A 291 -14.40 11.45 -5.82
N SER A 292 -15.30 11.69 -4.86
CA SER A 292 -15.82 10.63 -3.99
C SER A 292 -17.04 10.02 -4.63
N PRO A 293 -17.00 8.74 -5.07
CA PRO A 293 -18.21 8.10 -5.52
C PRO A 293 -19.19 7.88 -4.35
N VAL A 294 -20.46 7.76 -4.71
CA VAL A 294 -21.55 7.38 -3.82
C VAL A 294 -22.21 6.12 -4.35
N ARG A 295 -22.54 5.19 -3.44
CA ARG A 295 -23.25 3.96 -3.80
C ARG A 295 -24.71 4.29 -4.12
N ARG A 296 -25.17 3.90 -5.29
CA ARG A 296 -26.57 4.07 -5.75
C ARG A 296 -27.26 2.75 -6.13
N GLY A 297 -26.50 1.66 -6.23
CA GLY A 297 -27.02 0.31 -6.43
C GLY A 297 -26.18 -0.75 -5.71
N GLU A 298 -26.50 -2.03 -5.94
CA GLU A 298 -25.80 -3.14 -5.28
C GLU A 298 -24.31 -3.17 -5.64
N ASN A 299 -23.96 -2.95 -6.91
CA ASN A 299 -22.57 -2.87 -7.39
C ASN A 299 -22.37 -1.65 -8.29
N ILE A 300 -23.06 -0.54 -7.97
CA ILE A 300 -23.03 0.70 -8.74
C ILE A 300 -22.61 1.84 -7.82
N GLU A 301 -21.47 2.40 -8.17
CA GLU A 301 -20.88 3.60 -7.58
C GLU A 301 -20.81 4.66 -8.67
N VAL A 302 -21.27 5.87 -8.36
CA VAL A 302 -21.31 7.00 -9.28
C VAL A 302 -20.74 8.24 -8.62
N ILE A 303 -20.10 9.10 -9.38
CA ILE A 303 -19.70 10.43 -8.93
C ILE A 303 -20.85 11.38 -9.28
N GLU A 304 -21.58 11.84 -8.26
CA GLU A 304 -22.70 12.78 -8.45
C GLU A 304 -22.29 14.21 -8.10
N ASP A 305 -21.51 14.38 -7.04
CA ASP A 305 -21.06 15.69 -6.54
C ASP A 305 -19.55 15.84 -6.71
N ILE A 306 -19.14 16.99 -7.24
CA ILE A 306 -17.74 17.45 -7.20
C ILE A 306 -17.61 18.44 -6.06
N ILE A 307 -17.10 17.96 -4.93
CA ILE A 307 -16.90 18.78 -3.73
C ILE A 307 -15.53 19.47 -3.82
N PRO A 308 -15.46 20.82 -3.82
CA PRO A 308 -14.18 21.53 -3.81
C PRO A 308 -13.45 21.28 -2.48
N LEU A 309 -12.17 20.92 -2.57
CA LEU A 309 -11.26 20.93 -1.43
C LEU A 309 -10.41 22.19 -1.45
N TYR A 310 -10.02 22.66 -0.26
CA TYR A 310 -9.24 23.89 -0.12
C TYR A 310 -7.93 23.65 0.63
N ASN A 311 -6.93 24.46 0.31
CA ASN A 311 -5.64 24.49 1.01
C ASN A 311 -4.97 23.11 1.06
N ILE A 312 -4.86 22.45 -0.09
CA ILE A 312 -4.16 21.18 -0.20
C ILE A 312 -2.65 21.46 -0.16
N LYS A 313 -2.02 21.03 0.93
CA LYS A 313 -0.58 21.19 1.18
C LYS A 313 0.13 19.99 0.60
N VAL A 314 1.13 20.22 -0.24
CA VAL A 314 1.97 19.15 -0.78
C VAL A 314 3.43 19.46 -0.48
N THR A 315 4.17 18.44 -0.05
CA THR A 315 5.63 18.47 0.02
C THR A 315 6.19 17.39 -0.89
N VAL A 316 7.08 17.77 -1.79
CA VAL A 316 7.75 16.87 -2.74
C VAL A 316 9.26 16.94 -2.51
N LYS A 317 9.91 15.78 -2.37
CA LYS A 317 11.35 15.64 -2.29
C LYS A 317 11.94 15.49 -3.70
N LEU A 318 12.69 16.49 -4.16
CA LEU A 318 13.27 16.54 -5.50
C LEU A 318 14.79 16.75 -5.41
N PRO A 319 15.60 16.09 -6.26
CA PRO A 319 17.06 16.22 -6.21
C PRO A 319 17.59 17.52 -6.85
N PHE A 320 16.71 18.46 -7.21
CA PHE A 320 17.03 19.69 -7.91
C PHE A 320 16.40 20.91 -7.26
N LYS A 321 16.86 22.09 -7.64
CA LYS A 321 16.25 23.36 -7.27
C LYS A 321 15.06 23.64 -8.18
N ALA A 322 13.87 23.79 -7.60
CA ALA A 322 12.68 24.20 -8.31
C ALA A 322 12.80 25.67 -8.73
N LYS A 323 12.51 25.93 -9.99
CA LYS A 323 12.52 27.27 -10.59
C LYS A 323 11.13 27.89 -10.61
N ASN A 324 10.11 27.07 -10.88
CA ASN A 324 8.73 27.52 -11.02
C ASN A 324 7.78 26.42 -10.56
N VAL A 325 6.69 26.82 -9.91
CA VAL A 325 5.60 25.93 -9.51
C VAL A 325 4.29 26.58 -9.93
N TYR A 326 3.44 25.85 -10.68
CA TYR A 326 2.19 26.41 -11.20
C TYR A 326 1.11 25.36 -11.43
N LEU A 327 -0.13 25.82 -11.47
CA LEU A 327 -1.31 25.04 -11.84
C LEU A 327 -1.38 24.88 -13.35
N ALA A 328 -1.52 23.65 -13.83
CA ALA A 328 -1.79 23.34 -15.23
C ALA A 328 -3.19 22.71 -15.40
N PRO A 329 -3.92 23.04 -16.47
CA PRO A 329 -3.48 23.78 -17.66
C PRO A 329 -3.55 25.32 -17.54
N GLN A 330 -4.01 25.87 -16.42
CA GLN A 330 -4.33 27.29 -16.26
C GLN A 330 -3.09 28.22 -16.28
N ASN A 331 -1.89 27.67 -16.11
CA ASN A 331 -0.61 28.39 -15.98
C ASN A 331 -0.61 29.44 -14.85
N ILE A 332 -1.35 29.17 -13.77
CA ILE A 332 -1.41 30.05 -12.59
C ILE A 332 -0.24 29.73 -11.68
N LYS A 333 0.66 30.69 -11.48
CA LYS A 333 1.81 30.53 -10.57
C LYS A 333 1.35 30.30 -9.13
N LEU A 334 2.05 29.41 -8.44
CA LEU A 334 1.92 29.18 -7.01
C LEU A 334 3.16 29.67 -6.29
N ASP A 335 2.94 30.25 -5.11
CA ASP A 335 4.03 30.44 -4.16
C ASP A 335 4.51 29.08 -3.65
N PHE A 336 5.83 28.93 -3.54
CA PHE A 336 6.45 27.74 -3.01
C PHE A 336 7.70 28.11 -2.19
N THR A 337 8.07 27.20 -1.29
CA THR A 337 9.34 27.26 -0.57
C THR A 337 10.12 26.00 -0.88
N GLN A 338 11.45 26.10 -0.87
CA GLN A 338 12.31 24.94 -0.94
C GLN A 338 13.35 25.00 0.17
N GLU A 339 13.31 24.00 1.05
CA GLU A 339 14.30 23.76 2.09
C GLU A 339 15.03 22.47 1.71
N ASP A 340 16.35 22.55 1.50
CA ASP A 340 17.15 21.46 0.94
C ASP A 340 16.55 20.88 -0.35
N ASN A 341 16.14 19.61 -0.30
CA ASN A 341 15.51 18.89 -1.40
C ASN A 341 13.99 18.84 -1.29
N ARG A 342 13.35 19.59 -0.38
CA ARG A 342 11.89 19.55 -0.16
C ARG A 342 11.23 20.82 -0.66
N VAL A 343 10.45 20.68 -1.73
CA VAL A 343 9.60 21.73 -2.29
C VAL A 343 8.22 21.65 -1.65
N LYS A 344 7.74 22.76 -1.09
CA LYS A 344 6.44 22.88 -0.41
C LYS A 344 5.59 23.92 -1.11
N TYR A 345 4.35 23.57 -1.44
CA TYR A 345 3.37 24.49 -2.02
C TYR A 345 1.95 24.16 -1.54
N ILE A 346 1.03 25.08 -1.80
CA ILE A 346 -0.39 24.95 -1.45
C ILE A 346 -1.21 25.12 -2.72
N VAL A 347 -2.08 24.15 -3.00
CA VAL A 347 -3.13 24.30 -4.00
C VAL A 347 -4.34 24.93 -3.30
N PRO A 348 -4.73 26.18 -3.66
CA PRO A 348 -5.75 26.92 -2.93
C PRO A 348 -7.12 26.25 -3.02
N GLN A 349 -7.45 25.70 -4.19
CA GLN A 349 -8.71 25.03 -4.48
C GLN A 349 -8.45 23.85 -5.43
N LEU A 350 -9.05 22.70 -5.13
CA LEU A 350 -9.05 21.50 -5.95
C LEU A 350 -10.50 21.11 -6.23
N GLU A 351 -10.90 21.17 -7.50
CA GLU A 351 -12.20 20.71 -7.98
C GLU A 351 -11.99 19.53 -8.92
N CYS A 352 -12.36 18.33 -8.46
CA CYS A 352 -12.09 17.07 -9.15
C CYS A 352 -10.59 16.81 -9.34
N HIS A 353 -9.92 17.44 -10.32
CA HIS A 353 -8.54 17.17 -10.68
C HIS A 353 -7.72 18.45 -10.92
N GLN A 354 -6.48 18.46 -10.44
CA GLN A 354 -5.52 19.55 -10.69
C GLN A 354 -4.11 19.00 -10.91
N MET A 355 -3.44 19.48 -11.96
CA MET A 355 -2.00 19.26 -12.14
C MET A 355 -1.23 20.42 -11.53
N VAL A 356 -0.16 20.11 -10.80
CA VAL A 356 0.83 21.08 -10.35
C VAL A 356 2.15 20.74 -11.00
N VAL A 357 2.68 21.66 -11.78
CA VAL A 357 3.92 21.50 -12.51
C VAL A 357 5.05 22.13 -11.71
N ILE A 358 6.14 21.38 -11.56
CA ILE A 358 7.36 21.81 -10.87
C ILE A 358 8.50 21.76 -11.88
N GLU A 359 8.90 22.92 -12.39
CA GLU A 359 10.00 23.04 -13.34
C GLU A 359 11.34 23.19 -12.62
N HIS A 360 12.39 22.62 -13.18
CA HIS A 360 13.78 22.81 -12.73
C HIS A 360 14.67 23.30 -13.88
N GLU A 361 15.89 23.70 -13.53
CA GLU A 361 16.90 24.18 -14.50
C GLU A 361 17.43 23.08 -15.43
#